data_AF-A0A1F3X3X4-F1
#
_entry.id   AF-A0A1F3X3X4-F1
#
_cell.length_a   1.000
_cell.length_b   1.000
_cell.length_c   1.000
_cell.angle_alpha   90.00
_cell.angle_beta   90.00
_cell.angle_gamma   90.00
#
_symmetry.space_group_name_H-M   'P 1'
#
loop_
_entity.id
_entity.type
_entity.pdbx_description
1 polymer ?
#
loop_
_entity_poly.entity_id
_entity_poly.type
_entity_poly.pdbx_seq_one_letter_code
_entity_poly.pdbx_strand_id
1 'polypeptide(L)'
;MTTANPLSVKIGLLILFLSLFFSGYSLALECRFPQPPSVQIDSDLNKIRIWEIFDDQIYWSEALPKSAAFERYQEWVRERVDPDPFYLIRRQQELFLEYLPSAPITRNFDMIIDKKVGNISPITCLEALLFSKHTARFPLEKKPSEFFATILARNAPKGRLLKIYFLSWKSKYEAPHSRYATELWEKDVRDGWIFLANLHNHPLVLDGAKGEDIAGTTIPSSNDIEVFRHQAAQSDLRNAWITNGFSTIHFRADEFDELFTEWK
;
A
#
# COMPACT_ATOMS: atom_id res chain seq x y z
N MET A 1 73.65 50.77 26.04
CA MET A 1 73.87 49.62 26.94
C MET A 1 72.63 49.44 27.79
N THR A 2 72.09 48.22 27.84
CA THR A 2 71.33 47.57 28.95
C THR A 2 70.15 48.35 29.57
N THR A 3 68.94 47.81 29.79
CA THR A 3 68.36 46.47 29.76
C THR A 3 66.87 46.70 30.05
N ALA A 4 65.95 46.05 29.34
CA ALA A 4 64.56 45.95 29.78
C ALA A 4 64.09 44.51 29.61
N ASN A 5 63.61 43.94 30.70
CA ASN A 5 63.03 42.60 30.84
C ASN A 5 61.78 42.74 31.73
N PRO A 6 60.87 41.75 31.79
CA PRO A 6 59.57 41.84 31.11
C PRO A 6 58.39 41.89 32.08
N LEU A 7 57.29 42.52 31.66
CA LEU A 7 56.01 42.45 32.37
C LEU A 7 55.22 41.23 31.87
N SER A 8 54.95 40.32 32.80
CA SER A 8 54.04 39.18 32.67
C SER A 8 52.60 39.66 32.54
N VAL A 9 51.95 39.34 31.40
CA VAL A 9 50.49 39.46 31.24
C VAL A 9 49.93 38.06 31.14
N LYS A 10 49.22 37.62 32.18
CA LYS A 10 48.44 36.39 32.20
C LYS A 10 47.15 36.64 31.41
N ILE A 11 47.07 36.13 30.19
CA ILE A 11 45.83 36.06 29.42
C ILE A 11 45.05 34.84 29.92
N GLY A 12 44.01 35.10 30.71
CA GLY A 12 43.01 34.09 31.08
C GLY A 12 42.15 33.76 29.86
N LEU A 13 42.40 32.61 29.25
CA LEU A 13 41.64 32.07 28.13
C LEU A 13 40.38 31.37 28.68
N LEU A 14 39.28 32.12 28.80
CA LEU A 14 37.97 31.54 29.12
C LEU A 14 37.33 31.02 27.83
N ILE A 15 37.63 29.77 27.47
CA ILE A 15 36.93 29.07 26.38
C ILE A 15 35.58 28.62 26.93
N LEU A 16 34.53 29.41 26.67
CA LEU A 16 33.15 28.96 26.79
C LEU A 16 32.87 27.94 25.66
N PHE A 17 32.92 26.66 25.98
CA PHE A 17 32.35 25.62 25.12
C PHE A 17 30.82 25.74 25.14
N LEU A 18 30.26 26.53 24.22
CA LEU A 18 28.84 26.43 23.86
C LEU A 18 28.67 25.14 23.05
N SER A 19 28.59 24.00 23.74
CA SER A 19 28.02 22.78 23.17
C SER A 19 26.52 23.02 23.01
N LEU A 20 26.16 23.67 21.90
CA LEU A 20 24.81 23.62 21.33
C LEU A 20 24.51 22.14 21.07
N PHE A 21 23.90 21.49 22.06
CA PHE A 21 23.10 20.31 21.83
C PHE A 21 21.97 20.74 20.90
N PHE A 22 22.24 20.69 19.59
CA PHE A 22 21.19 20.45 18.61
C PHE A 22 20.68 19.05 18.89
N SER A 23 19.85 18.93 19.93
CA SER A 23 18.87 17.88 20.05
C SER A 23 17.97 18.07 18.84
N GLY A 24 18.41 17.52 17.70
CA GLY A 24 17.58 17.36 16.54
C GLY A 24 16.42 16.48 17.00
N TYR A 25 15.34 17.13 17.43
CA TYR A 25 14.04 16.50 17.45
C TYR A 25 13.79 16.10 16.01
N SER A 26 14.16 14.85 15.70
CA SER A 26 13.60 14.16 14.56
C SER A 26 12.11 14.10 14.89
N LEU A 27 11.37 15.09 14.37
CA LEU A 27 9.93 15.05 14.38
C LEU A 27 9.61 13.75 13.65
N ALA A 28 9.20 12.73 14.41
CA ALA A 28 8.80 11.46 13.84
C ALA A 28 7.77 11.79 12.76
N LEU A 29 8.13 11.52 11.50
CA LEU A 29 7.23 11.75 10.39
C LEU A 29 5.99 10.90 10.65
N GLU A 30 4.86 11.56 10.83
CA GLU A 30 3.59 10.89 11.09
C GLU A 30 3.06 10.31 9.78
N CYS A 31 2.56 9.07 9.82
CA CYS A 31 1.92 8.45 8.67
C CYS A 31 0.60 9.17 8.34
N ARG A 32 0.67 10.17 7.48
CA ARG A 32 -0.47 10.97 7.01
C ARG A 32 -0.25 11.52 5.61
N PHE A 33 -1.35 11.74 4.88
CA PHE A 33 -1.29 12.61 3.71
C PHE A 33 -1.01 14.05 4.18
N PRO A 34 -0.14 14.79 3.47
CA PRO A 34 0.24 16.14 3.87
C PRO A 34 -0.88 17.14 3.57
N GLN A 35 -1.80 16.77 2.67
CA GLN A 35 -2.91 17.59 2.22
C GLN A 35 -4.15 16.73 1.88
N PRO A 36 -5.36 17.32 1.89
CA PRO A 36 -6.55 16.69 1.30
C PRO A 36 -6.36 16.36 -0.20
N PRO A 37 -7.17 15.44 -0.77
CA PRO A 37 -7.11 15.15 -2.20
C PRO A 37 -7.54 16.37 -3.03
N SER A 38 -6.89 16.58 -4.19
CA SER A 38 -7.12 17.70 -5.10
C SER A 38 -8.40 17.56 -5.93
N VAL A 39 -8.83 16.33 -6.20
CA VAL A 39 -10.10 16.02 -6.86
C VAL A 39 -10.90 15.09 -5.96
N GLN A 40 -12.17 15.42 -5.76
CA GLN A 40 -13.15 14.56 -5.11
C GLN A 40 -14.43 14.52 -5.95
N ILE A 41 -14.61 13.44 -6.69
CA ILE A 41 -15.91 13.15 -7.32
C ILE A 41 -16.66 12.23 -6.36
N ASP A 42 -17.74 12.74 -5.78
CA ASP A 42 -18.63 12.00 -4.89
C ASP A 42 -19.92 11.74 -5.64
N SER A 43 -20.21 10.48 -5.91
CA SER A 43 -21.59 10.01 -6.00
C SER A 43 -21.87 9.11 -4.81
N ASP A 44 -23.15 8.90 -4.49
CA ASP A 44 -23.56 8.02 -3.38
C ASP A 44 -22.94 6.61 -3.49
N LEU A 45 -22.60 6.20 -4.70
CA LEU A 45 -22.05 4.87 -5.00
C LEU A 45 -20.52 4.87 -5.07
N ASN A 46 -19.88 5.94 -5.56
CA ASN A 46 -18.47 5.95 -5.93
C ASN A 46 -17.72 7.18 -5.41
N LYS A 47 -16.51 6.98 -4.89
CA LYS A 47 -15.56 8.07 -4.62
C LYS A 47 -14.33 7.94 -5.50
N ILE A 48 -13.96 9.02 -6.18
CA ILE A 48 -12.63 9.19 -6.77
C ILE A 48 -11.91 10.27 -5.98
N ARG A 49 -10.73 9.94 -5.46
CA ARG A 49 -9.82 10.89 -4.78
C ARG A 49 -8.47 10.87 -5.45
N ILE A 50 -7.89 12.05 -5.69
CA ILE A 50 -6.57 12.18 -6.31
C ILE A 50 -5.63 12.91 -5.36
N TRP A 51 -4.47 12.33 -5.09
CA TRP A 51 -3.37 13.00 -4.37
C TRP A 51 -2.16 13.15 -5.27
N GLU A 52 -1.47 14.28 -5.16
CA GLU A 52 -0.11 14.47 -5.65
C GLU A 52 0.75 14.84 -4.45
N ILE A 53 1.78 14.04 -4.16
CA ILE A 53 2.61 14.16 -2.95
C ILE A 53 4.08 13.91 -3.30
N PHE A 54 4.99 14.38 -2.47
CA PHE A 54 6.39 13.96 -2.55
C PHE A 54 6.54 12.51 -2.11
N ASP A 55 7.41 11.78 -2.78
CA ASP A 55 7.78 10.40 -2.49
C ASP A 55 8.71 10.33 -1.28
N ASP A 56 8.13 10.54 -0.09
CA ASP A 56 8.85 10.53 1.19
C ASP A 56 9.00 9.10 1.75
N GLN A 57 10.13 8.83 2.41
CA GLN A 57 10.43 7.53 3.00
C GLN A 57 9.34 7.04 3.98
N ILE A 58 8.63 7.96 4.66
CA ILE A 58 7.56 7.57 5.59
C ILE A 58 6.50 6.70 4.92
N TYR A 59 6.17 6.95 3.65
CA TYR A 59 5.15 6.21 2.90
C TYR A 59 5.48 4.74 2.67
N TRP A 60 6.76 4.40 2.72
CA TRP A 60 7.29 3.05 2.52
C TRP A 60 7.71 2.37 3.82
N SER A 61 7.49 3.02 4.96
CA SER A 61 7.74 2.46 6.30
C SER A 61 6.52 1.69 6.81
N GLU A 62 6.70 0.95 7.91
CA GLU A 62 5.61 0.25 8.62
C GLU A 62 4.83 1.18 9.59
N ALA A 63 5.03 2.50 9.52
CA ALA A 63 4.29 3.45 10.34
C ALA A 63 2.81 3.43 9.97
N LEU A 64 1.92 3.25 10.95
CA LEU A 64 0.48 3.19 10.71
C LEU A 64 -0.20 4.56 10.90
N PRO A 65 -1.25 4.86 10.11
CA PRO A 65 -2.01 6.09 10.29
C PRO A 65 -2.88 6.02 11.55
N LYS A 66 -3.05 7.15 12.24
CA LYS A 66 -4.04 7.27 13.31
C LYS A 66 -5.44 7.26 12.71
N SER A 67 -6.16 6.15 12.86
CA SER A 67 -7.50 5.97 12.29
C SER A 67 -8.30 4.97 13.10
N ALA A 68 -9.28 5.47 13.86
CA ALA A 68 -10.17 4.64 14.67
C ALA A 68 -10.93 3.58 13.85
N ALA A 69 -11.23 3.86 12.58
CA ALA A 69 -11.89 2.89 11.69
C ALA A 69 -10.95 1.76 11.26
N PHE A 70 -9.66 2.07 11.05
CA PHE A 70 -8.65 1.08 10.70
C PHE A 70 -8.25 0.24 11.92
N GLU A 71 -8.06 0.87 13.07
CA GLU A 71 -7.81 0.20 14.36
C GLU A 71 -8.93 -0.78 14.69
N ARG A 72 -10.20 -0.33 14.61
CA ARG A 72 -11.36 -1.21 14.80
C ARG A 72 -11.38 -2.40 13.84
N TYR A 73 -11.06 -2.17 12.57
CA TYR A 73 -10.98 -3.26 11.60
C TYR A 73 -9.91 -4.27 12.03
N GLN A 74 -8.71 -3.83 12.39
CA GLN A 74 -7.64 -4.73 12.81
C GLN A 74 -7.98 -5.49 14.10
N GLU A 75 -8.61 -4.83 15.07
CA GLU A 75 -9.12 -5.50 16.28
C GLU A 75 -10.14 -6.59 15.92
N TRP A 76 -11.14 -6.24 15.09
CA TRP A 76 -12.17 -7.17 14.65
C TRP A 76 -11.61 -8.41 13.94
N VAL A 77 -10.55 -8.26 13.13
CA VAL A 77 -9.83 -9.37 12.49
C VAL A 77 -9.12 -10.23 13.53
N ARG A 78 -8.29 -9.63 14.41
CA ARG A 78 -7.49 -10.36 15.42
C ARG A 78 -8.35 -11.17 16.40
N GLU A 79 -9.58 -10.72 16.66
CA GLU A 79 -10.53 -11.46 17.50
C GLU A 79 -11.07 -12.74 16.84
N ARG A 80 -10.98 -12.88 15.52
CA ARG A 80 -11.65 -13.94 14.75
C ARG A 80 -10.68 -14.89 14.06
N VAL A 81 -9.49 -14.41 13.71
CA VAL A 81 -8.52 -15.17 12.94
C VAL A 81 -7.10 -14.66 13.23
N ASP A 82 -6.11 -15.55 13.09
CA ASP A 82 -4.71 -15.16 13.07
C ASP A 82 -4.44 -14.35 11.78
N PRO A 83 -4.02 -13.07 11.87
CA PRO A 83 -3.74 -12.25 10.70
C PRO A 83 -2.40 -12.58 10.03
N ASP A 84 -1.65 -13.60 10.49
CA ASP A 84 -0.48 -14.08 9.80
C ASP A 84 -0.80 -14.41 8.33
N PRO A 85 -0.08 -13.84 7.35
CA PRO A 85 -0.43 -13.99 5.95
C PRO A 85 -0.36 -15.44 5.47
N PHE A 86 0.59 -16.24 5.96
CA PHE A 86 0.73 -17.62 5.53
C PHE A 86 -0.35 -18.52 6.15
N TYR A 87 -0.79 -18.23 7.38
CA TYR A 87 -1.96 -18.85 7.97
C TYR A 87 -3.20 -18.59 7.10
N LEU A 88 -3.47 -17.34 6.73
CA LEU A 88 -4.64 -16.98 5.90
C LEU A 88 -4.58 -17.61 4.50
N ILE A 89 -3.40 -17.63 3.88
CA ILE A 89 -3.21 -18.28 2.57
C ILE A 89 -3.48 -19.77 2.64
N ARG A 90 -2.94 -20.48 3.64
CA ARG A 90 -3.17 -21.93 3.82
C ARG A 90 -4.64 -22.23 4.10
N ARG A 91 -5.29 -21.44 4.94
CA ARG A 91 -6.73 -21.55 5.20
C ARG A 91 -7.54 -21.43 3.90
N GLN A 92 -7.28 -20.40 3.09
CA GLN A 92 -7.99 -20.26 1.83
C GLN A 92 -7.64 -21.40 0.85
N GLN A 93 -6.39 -21.86 0.82
CA GLN A 93 -5.98 -22.99 -0.01
C GLN A 93 -6.80 -24.25 0.31
N GLU A 94 -6.97 -24.58 1.59
CA GLU A 94 -7.77 -25.74 2.02
C GLU A 94 -9.22 -25.63 1.53
N LEU A 95 -9.82 -24.45 1.66
CA LEU A 95 -11.18 -24.19 1.17
C LEU A 95 -11.25 -24.31 -0.36
N PHE A 96 -10.33 -23.68 -1.09
CA PHE A 96 -10.31 -23.71 -2.55
C PHE A 96 -10.08 -25.11 -3.10
N LEU A 97 -9.25 -25.94 -2.44
CA LEU A 97 -9.04 -27.33 -2.84
C LEU A 97 -10.28 -28.21 -2.60
N GLU A 98 -11.14 -27.88 -1.63
CA GLU A 98 -12.45 -28.54 -1.48
C GLU A 98 -13.38 -28.20 -2.66
N TYR A 99 -13.39 -26.95 -3.11
CA TYR A 99 -14.33 -26.47 -4.15
C TYR A 99 -13.83 -26.71 -5.58
N LEU A 100 -12.53 -26.57 -5.81
CA LEU A 100 -11.89 -26.51 -7.12
C LEU A 100 -10.57 -27.33 -7.13
N PRO A 101 -10.60 -28.63 -6.79
CA PRO A 101 -9.40 -29.45 -6.54
C PRO A 101 -8.42 -29.54 -7.72
N SER A 102 -8.91 -29.29 -8.95
CA SER A 102 -8.12 -29.39 -10.18
C SER A 102 -7.97 -28.05 -10.90
N ALA A 103 -8.47 -26.94 -10.36
CA ALA A 103 -8.37 -25.65 -11.03
C ALA A 103 -6.92 -25.14 -10.99
N PRO A 104 -6.34 -24.69 -12.12
CA PRO A 104 -4.95 -24.22 -12.18
C PRO A 104 -4.64 -23.11 -11.18
N ILE A 105 -5.61 -22.22 -10.89
CA ILE A 105 -5.48 -21.14 -9.90
C ILE A 105 -5.06 -21.63 -8.51
N THR A 106 -5.35 -22.88 -8.13
CA THR A 106 -4.94 -23.45 -6.84
C THR A 106 -3.41 -23.60 -6.72
N ARG A 107 -2.67 -23.57 -7.83
CA ARG A 107 -1.21 -23.58 -7.84
C ARG A 107 -0.59 -22.26 -7.38
N ASN A 108 -1.32 -21.14 -7.49
CA ASN A 108 -0.83 -19.83 -7.04
C ASN A 108 -0.55 -19.84 -5.53
N PHE A 109 -1.35 -20.59 -4.76
CA PHE A 109 -1.13 -20.76 -3.31
C PHE A 109 0.25 -21.33 -3.01
N ASP A 110 0.60 -22.47 -3.64
CA ASP A 110 1.89 -23.11 -3.44
C ASP A 110 3.04 -22.23 -3.92
N MET A 111 2.89 -21.56 -5.07
CA MET A 111 3.93 -20.67 -5.58
C MET A 111 4.21 -19.50 -4.63
N ILE A 112 3.18 -18.94 -4.00
CA ILE A 112 3.31 -17.83 -3.06
C ILE A 112 3.83 -18.32 -1.70
N ILE A 113 3.33 -19.45 -1.20
CA ILE A 113 3.84 -20.09 0.03
C ILE A 113 5.33 -20.42 -0.10
N ASP A 114 5.74 -20.97 -1.25
CA ASP A 114 7.13 -21.32 -1.58
C ASP A 114 7.99 -20.09 -1.93
N LYS A 115 7.40 -18.89 -1.96
CA LYS A 115 8.07 -17.63 -2.33
C LYS A 115 8.69 -17.63 -3.73
N LYS A 116 8.06 -18.32 -4.68
CA LYS A 116 8.44 -18.34 -6.10
C LYS A 116 7.96 -17.08 -6.83
N VAL A 117 6.76 -16.60 -6.47
CA VAL A 117 6.17 -15.36 -7.01
C VAL A 117 5.59 -14.53 -5.88
N GLY A 118 5.65 -13.22 -6.04
CA GLY A 118 5.12 -12.28 -5.06
C GLY A 118 5.98 -12.19 -3.80
N ASN A 119 6.06 -10.99 -3.23
CA ASN A 119 6.72 -10.75 -1.95
C ASN A 119 5.71 -10.23 -0.92
N ILE A 120 5.48 -11.02 0.14
CA ILE A 120 4.61 -10.63 1.24
C ILE A 120 5.43 -9.86 2.28
N SER A 121 4.94 -8.69 2.67
CA SER A 121 5.50 -7.87 3.75
C SER A 121 4.40 -7.30 4.63
N PRO A 122 4.73 -6.76 5.83
CA PRO A 122 3.82 -5.90 6.56
C PRO A 122 3.32 -4.75 5.68
N ILE A 123 2.10 -4.29 5.95
CA ILE A 123 1.50 -3.16 5.24
C ILE A 123 2.33 -1.89 5.42
N THR A 124 2.59 -1.16 4.34
CA THR A 124 3.31 0.12 4.40
C THR A 124 2.37 1.27 4.81
N CYS A 125 2.94 2.41 5.20
CA CYS A 125 2.18 3.61 5.53
C CYS A 125 1.26 4.06 4.38
N LEU A 126 1.72 4.04 3.13
CA LEU A 126 0.90 4.42 1.98
C LEU A 126 -0.30 3.49 1.82
N GLU A 127 -0.05 2.18 1.87
CA GLU A 127 -1.12 1.17 1.78
C GLU A 127 -2.11 1.32 2.94
N ALA A 128 -1.62 1.47 4.17
CA ALA A 128 -2.44 1.65 5.36
C ALA A 128 -3.24 2.96 5.32
N LEU A 129 -2.67 4.04 4.77
CA LEU A 129 -3.39 5.29 4.55
C LEU A 129 -4.57 5.08 3.60
N LEU A 130 -4.36 4.43 2.46
CA LEU A 130 -5.41 4.17 1.48
C LEU A 130 -6.47 3.22 2.02
N PHE A 131 -6.04 2.15 2.70
CA PHE A 131 -6.94 1.21 3.40
C PHE A 131 -7.79 1.93 4.46
N SER A 132 -7.18 2.79 5.28
CA SER A 132 -7.88 3.58 6.30
C SER A 132 -8.92 4.52 5.70
N LYS A 133 -8.68 5.07 4.51
CA LYS A 133 -9.66 5.90 3.78
C LYS A 133 -10.84 5.07 3.28
N HIS A 134 -10.62 3.80 2.94
CA HIS A 134 -11.68 2.87 2.57
C HIS A 134 -12.50 2.45 3.79
N THR A 135 -11.87 1.94 4.86
CA THR A 135 -12.58 1.46 6.06
C THR A 135 -13.36 2.54 6.78
N ALA A 136 -12.89 3.79 6.77
CA ALA A 136 -13.63 4.92 7.31
C ALA A 136 -14.93 5.22 6.55
N ARG A 137 -15.00 4.88 5.25
CA ARG A 137 -16.21 5.03 4.42
C ARG A 137 -17.08 3.77 4.47
N PHE A 138 -16.46 2.60 4.41
CA PHE A 138 -17.11 1.30 4.37
C PHE A 138 -16.51 0.41 5.46
N PRO A 139 -17.16 0.33 6.65
CA PRO A 139 -16.71 -0.54 7.72
C PRO A 139 -16.78 -2.01 7.27
N LEU A 140 -15.60 -2.60 7.03
CA LEU A 140 -15.47 -3.92 6.41
C LEU A 140 -16.02 -5.04 7.31
N GLU A 141 -16.09 -4.81 8.62
CA GLU A 141 -16.71 -5.73 9.58
C GLU A 141 -18.22 -5.87 9.39
N LYS A 142 -18.85 -4.91 8.71
CA LYS A 142 -20.30 -4.90 8.43
C LYS A 142 -20.61 -5.31 7.00
N LYS A 143 -19.77 -4.86 6.07
CA LYS A 143 -19.95 -5.13 4.65
C LYS A 143 -18.60 -5.24 3.96
N PRO A 144 -18.23 -6.43 3.44
CA PRO A 144 -17.06 -6.59 2.60
C PRO A 144 -17.15 -5.66 1.38
N SER A 145 -16.08 -4.92 1.12
CA SER A 145 -15.91 -4.06 -0.05
C SER A 145 -14.45 -3.85 -0.38
N GLU A 146 -14.21 -3.33 -1.59
CA GLU A 146 -12.88 -3.13 -2.13
C GLU A 146 -12.63 -1.67 -2.54
N PHE A 147 -11.37 -1.25 -2.43
CA PHE A 147 -10.82 -0.07 -3.06
C PHE A 147 -9.82 -0.48 -4.14
N PHE A 148 -9.56 0.43 -5.07
CA PHE A 148 -8.50 0.31 -6.06
C PHE A 148 -7.72 1.62 -6.10
N ALA A 149 -6.41 1.54 -6.23
CA ALA A 149 -5.53 2.69 -6.32
C ALA A 149 -4.52 2.51 -7.44
N THR A 150 -4.50 3.45 -8.38
CA THR A 150 -3.43 3.58 -9.37
C THR A 150 -2.39 4.58 -8.84
N ILE A 151 -1.14 4.13 -8.75
CA ILE A 151 -0.03 4.92 -8.22
C ILE A 151 0.95 5.17 -9.36
N LEU A 152 1.12 6.44 -9.69
CA LEU A 152 2.09 6.91 -10.67
C LEU A 152 3.26 7.60 -9.97
N ALA A 153 4.42 7.61 -10.62
CA ALA A 153 5.59 8.32 -10.13
C ALA A 153 6.27 9.15 -11.21
N ARG A 154 6.85 10.30 -10.83
CA ARG A 154 7.62 11.14 -11.76
C ARG A 154 8.75 11.87 -11.03
N ASN A 155 9.90 11.98 -11.67
CA ASN A 155 10.97 12.83 -11.15
C ASN A 155 10.64 14.31 -11.37
N ALA A 156 10.76 15.13 -10.33
CA ALA A 156 10.62 16.58 -10.40
C ALA A 156 11.88 17.25 -9.85
N PRO A 157 12.10 18.56 -10.12
CA PRO A 157 13.31 19.26 -9.67
C PRO A 157 13.57 19.21 -8.16
N LYS A 158 12.52 19.06 -7.35
CA LYS A 158 12.59 19.02 -5.87
C LYS A 158 12.59 17.60 -5.28
N GLY A 159 12.55 16.57 -6.12
CA GLY A 159 12.44 15.18 -5.69
C GLY A 159 11.43 14.39 -6.51
N ARG A 160 11.23 13.13 -6.17
CA ARG A 160 10.24 12.27 -6.82
C ARG A 160 8.84 12.59 -6.30
N LEU A 161 7.86 12.62 -7.19
CA LEU A 161 6.45 12.82 -6.91
C LEU A 161 5.72 11.50 -7.09
N LEU A 162 4.73 11.25 -6.24
CA LEU A 162 3.70 10.24 -6.42
C LEU A 162 2.38 10.92 -6.78
N LYS A 163 1.64 10.31 -7.71
CA LYS A 163 0.25 10.66 -7.97
C LYS A 163 -0.64 9.44 -7.80
N ILE A 164 -1.62 9.56 -6.93
CA ILE A 164 -2.44 8.44 -6.47
C ILE A 164 -3.88 8.69 -6.85
N TYR A 165 -4.43 7.80 -7.67
CA TYR A 165 -5.84 7.79 -8.08
C TYR A 165 -6.55 6.71 -7.28
N PHE A 166 -7.30 7.11 -6.26
CA PHE A 166 -7.98 6.20 -5.35
C PHE A 166 -9.48 6.13 -5.66
N LEU A 167 -9.96 4.93 -5.86
CA LEU A 167 -11.34 4.59 -6.10
C LEU A 167 -11.85 3.74 -4.94
N SER A 168 -13.04 4.06 -4.46
CA SER A 168 -13.69 3.32 -3.38
C SER A 168 -15.21 3.31 -3.59
N TRP A 169 -15.80 2.12 -3.60
CA TRP A 169 -17.23 1.91 -3.85
C TRP A 169 -17.81 0.81 -2.94
N LYS A 170 -19.14 0.73 -2.88
CA LYS A 170 -19.87 -0.18 -1.98
C LYS A 170 -20.05 -1.61 -2.56
N SER A 171 -19.36 -1.96 -3.65
CA SER A 171 -19.47 -3.28 -4.29
C SER A 171 -18.84 -4.36 -3.41
N LYS A 172 -19.37 -5.58 -3.52
CA LYS A 172 -18.88 -6.78 -2.80
C LYS A 172 -17.94 -7.50 -3.78
N TYR A 173 -16.71 -7.81 -3.35
CA TYR A 173 -15.77 -8.68 -4.06
C TYR A 173 -15.33 -8.24 -5.46
N GLU A 174 -15.34 -6.93 -5.71
CA GLU A 174 -14.89 -6.40 -7.00
C GLU A 174 -14.18 -5.08 -6.77
N ALA A 175 -12.95 -4.99 -7.27
CA ALA A 175 -12.17 -3.77 -7.24
C ALA A 175 -12.85 -2.68 -8.10
N PRO A 176 -12.97 -1.44 -7.60
CA PRO A 176 -13.60 -0.37 -8.35
C PRO A 176 -12.89 -0.03 -9.65
N HIS A 177 -13.67 0.01 -10.73
CA HIS A 177 -13.23 0.51 -12.02
C HIS A 177 -13.98 1.81 -12.37
N SER A 178 -13.26 2.79 -12.92
CA SER A 178 -13.83 4.02 -13.48
C SER A 178 -13.12 4.38 -14.77
N ARG A 179 -13.87 4.44 -15.86
CA ARG A 179 -13.39 4.94 -17.14
C ARG A 179 -12.84 6.36 -17.02
N TYR A 180 -13.50 7.22 -16.25
CA TYR A 180 -13.04 8.59 -16.02
C TYR A 180 -11.69 8.62 -15.29
N ALA A 181 -11.52 7.84 -14.21
CA ALA A 181 -10.23 7.75 -13.53
C ALA A 181 -9.14 7.19 -14.45
N THR A 182 -9.51 6.22 -15.29
CA THR A 182 -8.65 5.61 -16.31
C THR A 182 -8.13 6.62 -17.31
N GLU A 183 -9.02 7.39 -17.94
CA GLU A 183 -8.65 8.44 -18.88
C GLU A 183 -7.72 9.49 -18.24
N LEU A 184 -7.90 9.78 -16.95
CA LEU A 184 -7.03 10.72 -16.23
C LEU A 184 -5.62 10.16 -15.98
N TRP A 185 -5.47 8.93 -15.50
CA TRP A 185 -4.13 8.38 -15.24
C TRP A 185 -3.41 8.01 -16.53
N GLU A 186 -4.12 7.58 -17.57
CA GLU A 186 -3.52 7.33 -18.90
C GLU A 186 -2.97 8.62 -19.51
N LYS A 187 -3.68 9.75 -19.32
CA LYS A 187 -3.18 11.05 -19.74
C LYS A 187 -1.86 11.37 -19.03
N ASP A 188 -1.78 11.14 -17.73
CA ASP A 188 -0.58 11.39 -16.96
C ASP A 188 0.58 10.48 -17.39
N VAL A 189 0.31 9.21 -17.70
CA VAL A 189 1.33 8.31 -18.28
C VAL A 189 1.86 8.88 -19.61
N ARG A 190 0.98 9.38 -20.49
CA ARG A 190 1.39 10.08 -21.72
C ARG A 190 2.18 11.37 -21.46
N ASP A 191 1.93 12.03 -20.34
CA ASP A 191 2.66 13.23 -19.88
C ASP A 191 3.98 12.88 -19.14
N GLY A 192 4.44 11.62 -19.22
CA GLY A 192 5.74 11.18 -18.70
C GLY A 192 5.74 10.73 -17.24
N TRP A 193 4.56 10.46 -16.66
CA TRP A 193 4.49 9.72 -15.40
C TRP A 193 4.71 8.22 -15.64
N ILE A 194 5.37 7.55 -14.69
CA ILE A 194 5.61 6.11 -14.71
C ILE A 194 4.48 5.42 -13.94
N PHE A 195 3.89 4.37 -14.52
CA PHE A 195 2.90 3.54 -13.83
C PHE A 195 3.59 2.62 -12.82
N LEU A 196 3.71 3.10 -11.58
CA LEU A 196 4.46 2.42 -10.53
C LEU A 196 3.75 1.16 -10.07
N ALA A 197 2.47 1.28 -9.68
CA ALA A 197 1.73 0.17 -9.14
C ALA A 197 0.21 0.35 -9.22
N ASN A 198 -0.49 -0.77 -9.22
CA ASN A 198 -1.87 -0.83 -8.76
C ASN A 198 -1.93 -1.49 -7.38
N LEU A 199 -2.80 -0.98 -6.54
CA LEU A 199 -3.06 -1.50 -5.20
C LEU A 199 -4.57 -1.65 -5.01
N HIS A 200 -5.01 -2.84 -4.62
CA HIS A 200 -6.38 -3.05 -4.11
C HIS A 200 -6.36 -3.85 -2.81
N ASN A 201 -7.53 -3.96 -2.19
CA ASN A 201 -7.67 -4.80 -1.00
C ASN A 201 -8.55 -6.00 -1.24
N HIS A 202 -8.27 -7.08 -0.50
CA HIS A 202 -9.21 -8.17 -0.29
C HIS A 202 -9.83 -8.05 1.10
N PRO A 203 -11.17 -7.96 1.22
CA PRO A 203 -11.82 -7.90 2.52
C PRO A 203 -11.78 -9.27 3.19
N LEU A 204 -11.79 -9.28 4.52
CA LEU A 204 -11.89 -10.52 5.29
C LEU A 204 -13.35 -11.01 5.31
N VAL A 205 -13.56 -12.25 4.89
CA VAL A 205 -14.85 -12.95 4.95
C VAL A 205 -14.59 -14.31 5.55
N LEU A 206 -15.05 -14.56 6.78
CA LEU A 206 -14.78 -15.81 7.51
C LEU A 206 -15.98 -16.75 7.61
N ASP A 207 -17.19 -16.20 7.42
CA ASP A 207 -18.47 -16.89 7.64
C ASP A 207 -19.38 -16.82 6.40
N GLY A 208 -18.77 -16.74 5.21
CA GLY A 208 -19.51 -16.79 3.96
C GLY A 208 -20.18 -18.15 3.74
N ALA A 209 -21.13 -18.23 2.81
CA ALA A 209 -21.60 -19.55 2.33
C ALA A 209 -20.41 -20.37 1.80
N LYS A 210 -20.59 -21.69 1.62
CA LYS A 210 -19.55 -22.53 1.00
C LYS A 210 -19.03 -21.90 -0.30
N GLY A 211 -17.74 -21.58 -0.35
CA GLY A 211 -17.08 -20.88 -1.47
C GLY A 211 -17.00 -19.35 -1.37
N GLU A 212 -17.58 -18.73 -0.34
CA GLU A 212 -17.52 -17.27 -0.10
C GLU A 212 -16.50 -16.87 1.00
N ASP A 213 -15.97 -17.83 1.78
CA ASP A 213 -14.86 -17.59 2.69
C ASP A 213 -13.58 -17.41 1.85
N ILE A 214 -13.21 -16.16 1.65
CA ILE A 214 -11.97 -15.75 0.98
C ILE A 214 -10.84 -15.48 1.99
N ALA A 215 -11.05 -15.77 3.27
CA ALA A 215 -10.11 -15.64 4.40
C ALA A 215 -9.33 -14.32 4.51
N GLY A 216 -9.70 -13.26 3.76
CA GLY A 216 -8.95 -12.00 3.74
C GLY A 216 -7.50 -12.18 3.29
N THR A 217 -7.24 -13.18 2.47
CA THR A 217 -5.93 -13.46 1.88
C THR A 217 -5.56 -12.46 0.79
N THR A 218 -4.27 -12.39 0.47
CA THR A 218 -3.73 -11.54 -0.59
C THR A 218 -3.53 -12.28 -1.92
N ILE A 219 -4.00 -13.53 -2.05
CA ILE A 219 -3.90 -14.31 -3.30
C ILE A 219 -4.73 -13.65 -4.40
N PRO A 220 -4.15 -13.35 -5.59
CA PRO A 220 -4.88 -12.72 -6.69
C PRO A 220 -5.92 -13.67 -7.29
N SER A 221 -7.08 -13.11 -7.65
CA SER A 221 -8.10 -13.80 -8.46
C SER A 221 -7.69 -13.88 -9.94
N SER A 222 -8.40 -14.68 -10.74
CA SER A 222 -8.23 -14.70 -12.20
C SER A 222 -8.38 -13.30 -12.83
N ASN A 223 -9.36 -12.53 -12.36
CA ASN A 223 -9.62 -11.18 -12.85
C ASN A 223 -8.47 -10.23 -12.51
N ASP A 224 -7.90 -10.33 -11.31
CA ASP A 224 -6.74 -9.53 -10.92
C ASP A 224 -5.55 -9.82 -11.85
N ILE A 225 -5.26 -11.09 -12.10
CA ILE A 225 -4.15 -11.51 -12.98
C ILE A 225 -4.35 -10.99 -14.41
N GLU A 226 -5.56 -11.07 -14.95
CA GLU A 226 -5.88 -10.54 -16.28
C GLU A 226 -5.69 -9.02 -16.35
N VAL A 227 -6.11 -8.30 -15.31
CA VAL A 227 -5.90 -6.85 -15.18
C VAL A 227 -4.40 -6.53 -15.14
N PHE A 228 -3.61 -7.25 -14.34
CA PHE A 228 -2.17 -7.04 -14.22
C PHE A 228 -1.47 -7.22 -15.57
N ARG A 229 -1.76 -8.32 -16.26
CA ARG A 229 -1.21 -8.61 -17.60
C ARG A 229 -1.60 -7.55 -18.62
N HIS A 230 -2.87 -7.17 -18.65
CA HIS A 230 -3.37 -6.18 -19.58
C HIS A 230 -2.68 -4.83 -19.38
N GLN A 231 -2.58 -4.37 -18.13
CA GLN A 231 -1.96 -3.08 -17.81
C GLN A 231 -0.45 -3.08 -17.95
N ALA A 232 0.23 -4.21 -17.70
CA ALA A 232 1.65 -4.35 -18.02
C ALA A 232 1.88 -4.19 -19.52
N ALA A 233 1.06 -4.86 -20.34
CA ALA A 233 1.18 -4.82 -21.80
C ALA A 233 0.82 -3.46 -22.42
N GLN A 234 -0.19 -2.77 -21.89
CA GLN A 234 -0.71 -1.52 -22.48
C GLN A 234 -0.11 -0.24 -21.88
N SER A 235 0.29 -0.28 -20.60
CA SER A 235 0.56 0.93 -19.82
C SER A 235 1.85 0.88 -19.01
N ASP A 236 2.72 -0.10 -19.25
CA ASP A 236 3.99 -0.32 -18.52
C ASP A 236 3.78 -0.41 -16.99
N LEU A 237 2.69 -1.07 -16.54
CA LEU A 237 2.49 -1.36 -15.13
C LEU A 237 3.67 -2.17 -14.60
N ARG A 238 4.33 -1.66 -13.55
CA ARG A 238 5.53 -2.31 -12.99
C ARG A 238 5.27 -3.24 -11.82
N ASN A 239 4.23 -2.97 -11.05
CA ASN A 239 3.90 -3.76 -9.87
C ASN A 239 2.39 -3.87 -9.66
N ALA A 240 1.96 -4.94 -9.02
CA ALA A 240 0.59 -5.14 -8.58
C ALA A 240 0.56 -5.58 -7.12
N TRP A 241 -0.24 -4.91 -6.31
CA TRP A 241 -0.24 -5.05 -4.86
C TRP A 241 -1.64 -5.41 -4.36
N ILE A 242 -1.71 -6.38 -3.46
CA ILE A 242 -2.96 -6.78 -2.82
C ILE A 242 -2.76 -6.76 -1.32
N THR A 243 -3.55 -5.94 -0.62
CA THR A 243 -3.46 -5.80 0.83
C THR A 243 -4.70 -6.34 1.53
N ASN A 244 -4.55 -6.80 2.76
CA ASN A 244 -5.67 -7.12 3.65
C ASN A 244 -5.72 -6.21 4.88
N GLY A 245 -4.97 -5.10 4.89
CA GLY A 245 -4.92 -4.19 6.03
C GLY A 245 -3.94 -4.61 7.14
N PHE A 246 -3.25 -5.74 6.99
CA PHE A 246 -2.16 -6.19 7.87
C PHE A 246 -0.87 -6.43 7.09
N SER A 247 -1.01 -7.10 5.96
CA SER A 247 0.07 -7.46 5.06
C SER A 247 -0.33 -7.14 3.62
N THR A 248 0.68 -7.03 2.78
CA THR A 248 0.52 -6.79 1.35
C THR A 248 1.42 -7.75 0.60
N ILE A 249 0.87 -8.44 -0.40
CA ILE A 249 1.68 -9.12 -1.39
C ILE A 249 2.00 -8.14 -2.52
N HIS A 250 3.26 -8.14 -2.95
CA HIS A 250 3.75 -7.31 -4.02
C HIS A 250 4.24 -8.20 -5.16
N PHE A 251 3.57 -8.12 -6.31
CA PHE A 251 4.01 -8.76 -7.55
C PHE A 251 4.74 -7.76 -8.42
N ARG A 252 5.84 -8.19 -9.02
CA ARG A 252 6.52 -7.45 -10.09
C ARG A 252 5.94 -7.86 -11.44
N ALA A 253 6.04 -6.98 -12.43
CA ALA A 253 5.51 -7.24 -13.77
C ALA A 253 6.08 -8.49 -14.45
N ASP A 254 7.35 -8.84 -14.17
CA ASP A 254 7.99 -10.06 -14.68
C ASP A 254 7.39 -11.35 -14.10
N GLU A 255 6.63 -11.27 -13.01
CA GLU A 255 5.99 -12.42 -12.34
C GLU A 255 4.55 -12.65 -12.82
N PHE A 256 3.94 -11.70 -13.55
CA PHE A 256 2.52 -11.77 -13.91
C PHE A 256 2.20 -12.98 -14.82
N ASP A 257 3.13 -13.37 -15.69
CA ASP A 257 2.96 -14.51 -16.58
C ASP A 257 3.20 -15.87 -15.90
N GLU A 258 3.71 -15.87 -14.67
CA GLU A 258 3.88 -17.08 -13.87
C GLU A 258 2.61 -17.48 -13.12
N LEU A 259 1.66 -16.53 -12.93
CA LEU A 259 0.41 -16.76 -12.21
C LEU A 259 -0.63 -17.52 -13.06
N PHE A 260 -1.35 -18.46 -12.45
CA PHE A 260 -2.39 -19.26 -13.11
C PHE A 260 -3.77 -18.60 -12.98
N THR A 261 -4.60 -18.71 -14.01
CA THR A 261 -6.03 -18.34 -13.92
C THR A 261 -6.89 -19.59 -13.81
N GLU A 262 -8.18 -19.45 -13.51
CA GLU A 262 -9.12 -20.60 -13.48
C GLU A 262 -9.17 -21.35 -14.82
N TRP A 263 -8.87 -20.67 -15.92
CA TRP A 263 -9.03 -21.17 -17.28
C TRP A 263 -7.72 -21.63 -17.92
N LYS A 264 -6.56 -21.24 -17.37
CA LYS A 264 -5.23 -21.46 -17.95
C LYS A 264 -4.17 -21.74 -16.88
#